data_AF-A0A318LDK8-F1
#
_entry.id   AF-A0A318LDK8-F1
#
_cell.length_a   1.000
_cell.length_b   1.000
_cell.length_c   1.000
_cell.angle_alpha   90.00
_cell.angle_beta   90.00
_cell.angle_gamma   90.00
#
_symmetry.space_group_name_H-M   'P 1'
#
loop_
_entity.id
_entity.type
_entity.pdbx_description
1 polymer ?
#
loop_
_entity_poly.entity_id
_entity_poly.type
_entity_poly.pdbx_seq_one_letter_code
_entity_poly.pdbx_strand_id
1 'polypeptide(L)'
;MEWLMNNWFMLVALVAVLAVCFMAAKKWLGKPTAEQIANIKEWLLLAVTEAEKQLGGGTGQLKLRYVYDWAVERFAWVAVIPFGTFAEWVDEALQEMKKQLAINASVKAYIEE
;
A
#
# COMPACT_ATOMS: atom_id res chain seq x y z
N MET A 1 -50.12 -11.50 3.19
CA MET A 1 -50.31 -10.06 2.86
C MET A 1 -50.40 -9.21 4.12
N GLU A 2 -51.28 -9.52 5.08
CA GLU A 2 -51.42 -8.76 6.33
C GLU A 2 -50.15 -8.70 7.18
N TRP A 3 -49.42 -9.82 7.32
CA TRP A 3 -48.17 -9.82 8.07
C TRP A 3 -47.10 -8.92 7.44
N LEU A 4 -47.01 -8.89 6.10
CA LEU A 4 -46.06 -8.02 5.39
C LEU A 4 -46.46 -6.55 5.48
N MET A 5 -47.76 -6.23 5.42
CA MET A 5 -48.24 -4.85 5.63
C MET A 5 -48.07 -4.38 7.06
N ASN A 6 -48.27 -5.24 8.06
CA ASN A 6 -48.12 -4.87 9.47
C ASN A 6 -46.65 -4.78 9.90
N ASN A 7 -45.75 -5.51 9.23
CA ASN A 7 -44.33 -5.60 9.60
C ASN A 7 -43.39 -5.08 8.49
N TRP A 8 -43.88 -4.23 7.58
CA TRP A 8 -43.09 -3.70 6.46
C TRP A 8 -41.81 -2.99 6.91
N PHE A 9 -41.83 -2.36 8.09
CA PHE A 9 -40.68 -1.73 8.71
C PHE A 9 -39.57 -2.74 9.06
N MET A 10 -39.90 -4.00 9.36
CA MET A 10 -38.88 -5.05 9.58
C MET A 10 -38.17 -5.42 8.29
N LEU A 11 -38.87 -5.38 7.14
CA LEU A 11 -38.24 -5.61 5.84
C LEU A 11 -37.28 -4.47 5.50
N VAL A 12 -37.68 -3.22 5.75
CA VAL A 12 -36.82 -2.04 5.57
C VAL A 12 -35.60 -2.12 6.49
N ALA A 13 -35.80 -2.48 7.76
CA ALA A 13 -34.71 -2.67 8.71
C ALA A 13 -33.75 -3.79 8.28
N LEU A 14 -34.27 -4.91 7.79
CA LEU A 14 -33.45 -6.02 7.27
C LEU A 14 -32.59 -5.58 6.07
N VAL A 15 -33.18 -4.86 5.12
CA VAL A 15 -32.45 -4.31 3.96
C VAL A 15 -31.38 -3.31 4.41
N ALA A 16 -31.69 -2.45 5.38
CA ALA A 16 -30.72 -1.52 5.94
C ALA A 16 -29.53 -2.24 6.60
N VAL A 17 -29.80 -3.29 7.38
CA VAL A 17 -28.75 -4.13 7.99
C VAL A 17 -27.91 -4.82 6.92
N LEU A 18 -28.53 -5.42 5.91
CA LEU A 18 -27.82 -6.06 4.80
C LEU A 18 -26.93 -5.07 4.04
N ALA A 19 -27.40 -3.85 3.80
CA ALA A 19 -26.62 -2.80 3.15
C ALA A 19 -25.39 -2.40 3.99
N VAL A 20 -25.55 -2.25 5.31
CA VAL A 20 -24.43 -1.97 6.23
C VAL A 20 -23.43 -3.13 6.27
N CYS A 21 -23.91 -4.37 6.38
CA CYS A 21 -23.06 -5.56 6.32
C CYS A 21 -22.29 -5.65 5.00
N PHE A 22 -22.94 -5.35 3.87
CA PHE A 22 -22.30 -5.34 2.56
C PHE A 22 -21.20 -4.27 2.46
N MET A 23 -21.45 -3.06 2.95
CA MET A 23 -20.43 -2.00 2.99
C MET A 23 -19.23 -2.39 3.87
N ALA A 24 -19.49 -3.00 5.03
CA ALA A 24 -18.43 -3.48 5.93
C ALA A 24 -17.61 -4.61 5.30
N ALA A 25 -18.27 -5.58 4.66
CA ALA A 25 -17.60 -6.69 3.97
C ALA A 25 -16.72 -6.19 2.81
N LYS A 26 -17.21 -5.24 1.99
CA LYS A 26 -16.41 -4.64 0.91
C LYS A 26 -15.16 -3.93 1.44
N LYS A 27 -15.29 -3.21 2.57
CA LYS A 27 -14.15 -2.55 3.22
C LYS A 27 -13.14 -3.55 3.77
N TRP A 28 -13.60 -4.69 4.27
CA TRP A 28 -12.74 -5.72 4.85
C TRP A 28 -11.99 -6.55 3.79
N LEU A 29 -12.67 -6.92 2.70
CA LEU A 29 -12.05 -7.61 1.55
C LEU A 29 -10.97 -6.78 0.84
N GLY A 30 -11.03 -5.45 0.95
CA GLY A 30 -10.04 -4.54 0.37
C GLY A 30 -8.81 -4.26 1.25
N LYS A 31 -8.75 -4.81 2.47
CA LYS A 31 -7.57 -4.62 3.33
C LYS A 31 -6.45 -5.57 2.91
N PRO A 32 -5.22 -5.08 2.71
CA PRO A 32 -4.08 -5.96 2.45
C PRO A 32 -3.80 -6.85 3.66
N THR A 33 -3.38 -8.08 3.40
CA THR A 33 -3.00 -9.04 4.45
C THR A 33 -1.65 -8.65 5.05
N ALA A 34 -1.37 -9.11 6.28
CA ALA A 34 -0.07 -8.87 6.92
C ALA A 34 1.10 -9.40 6.07
N GLU A 35 0.90 -10.54 5.41
CA GLU A 35 1.88 -11.15 4.50
C GLU A 35 2.12 -10.28 3.25
N GLN A 36 1.06 -9.72 2.65
CA GLN A 36 1.19 -8.79 1.53
C GLN A 36 2.00 -7.54 1.91
N ILE A 37 1.74 -6.99 3.10
CA ILE A 37 2.47 -5.83 3.62
C ILE A 37 3.95 -6.18 3.87
N ALA A 38 4.24 -7.36 4.44
CA ALA A 38 5.62 -7.80 4.65
C ALA A 38 6.38 -7.93 3.31
N ASN A 39 5.78 -8.61 2.33
CA ASN A 39 6.39 -8.84 1.02
C ASN A 39 6.70 -7.53 0.28
N ILE A 40 5.79 -6.53 0.32
CA ILE A 40 6.08 -5.25 -0.31
C ILE A 40 7.17 -4.49 0.44
N LYS A 41 7.19 -4.51 1.78
CA LYS A 41 8.21 -3.81 2.57
C LYS A 41 9.61 -4.37 2.32
N GLU A 42 9.75 -5.68 2.20
CA GLU A 42 11.02 -6.30 1.81
C GLU A 42 11.45 -5.91 0.39
N TRP A 43 10.49 -5.93 -0.55
CA TRP A 43 10.75 -5.54 -1.93
C TRP A 43 11.09 -4.04 -2.08
N LEU A 44 10.48 -3.17 -1.26
CA LEU A 44 10.67 -1.72 -1.31
C LEU A 44 12.12 -1.31 -1.09
N LEU A 45 12.91 -2.08 -0.33
CA LEU A 45 14.34 -1.82 -0.16
C LEU A 45 15.09 -1.79 -1.50
N LEU A 46 14.79 -2.75 -2.39
CA LEU A 46 15.36 -2.76 -3.74
C LEU A 46 14.82 -1.59 -4.57
N ALA A 47 13.51 -1.33 -4.48
CA ALA A 47 12.87 -0.27 -5.25
C ALA A 47 13.45 1.12 -4.94
N VAL A 48 13.70 1.42 -3.65
CA VAL A 48 14.30 2.70 -3.25
C VAL A 48 15.77 2.80 -3.64
N THR A 49 16.50 1.68 -3.63
CA THR A 49 17.90 1.62 -4.07
C THR A 49 18.01 1.92 -5.56
N GLU A 50 17.16 1.30 -6.36
CA GLU A 50 17.12 1.52 -7.80
C GLU A 50 16.65 2.94 -8.15
N ALA A 51 15.68 3.49 -7.40
CA ALA A 51 15.26 4.88 -7.56
C ALA A 51 16.38 5.87 -7.20
N GLU A 52 17.17 5.58 -6.16
CA GLU A 52 18.37 6.37 -5.82
C GLU A 52 19.39 6.34 -6.96
N LYS A 53 19.67 5.16 -7.49
CA LYS A 53 20.59 4.94 -8.61
C LYS A 53 20.18 5.71 -9.87
N GLN A 54 18.91 5.59 -10.28
CA GLN A 54 18.44 6.20 -11.53
C GLN A 54 18.26 7.72 -11.47
N LEU A 55 17.82 8.25 -10.31
CA LEU A 55 17.37 9.65 -10.21
C LEU A 55 18.30 10.53 -9.36
N GLY A 56 19.25 9.94 -8.62
CA GLY A 56 20.28 10.66 -7.87
C GLY A 56 19.76 11.55 -6.74
N GLY A 57 20.65 12.19 -5.99
CA GLY A 57 20.28 13.05 -4.85
C GLY A 57 19.37 14.22 -5.21
N GLY A 58 18.53 14.67 -4.27
CA GLY A 58 17.70 15.88 -4.42
C GLY A 58 16.36 15.70 -5.16
N THR A 59 16.08 14.51 -5.69
CA THR A 59 14.86 14.21 -6.49
C THR A 59 13.80 13.41 -5.73
N GLY A 60 13.67 13.61 -4.42
CA GLY A 60 12.86 12.75 -3.53
C GLY A 60 11.40 12.52 -3.97
N GLN A 61 10.70 13.56 -4.44
CA GLN A 61 9.32 13.43 -4.91
C GLN A 61 9.21 12.61 -6.21
N LEU A 62 10.18 12.76 -7.12
CA LEU A 62 10.23 11.98 -8.35
C LEU A 62 10.52 10.51 -8.06
N LYS A 63 11.45 10.22 -7.13
CA LYS A 63 11.73 8.86 -6.67
C LYS A 63 10.52 8.21 -6.03
N LEU A 64 9.82 8.93 -5.13
CA LEU A 64 8.61 8.40 -4.50
C LEU A 64 7.54 8.06 -5.55
N ARG A 65 7.38 8.90 -6.57
CA ARG A 65 6.46 8.62 -7.67
C ARG A 65 6.91 7.41 -8.50
N TYR A 66 8.18 7.33 -8.84
CA TYR A 66 8.77 6.20 -9.57
C TYR A 66 8.55 4.88 -8.83
N VAL A 67 8.85 4.85 -7.54
CA VAL A 67 8.65 3.67 -6.67
C VAL A 67 7.17 3.33 -6.54
N TYR A 68 6.28 4.32 -6.47
CA TYR A 68 4.83 4.10 -6.44
C TYR A 68 4.32 3.44 -7.73
N ASP A 69 4.70 3.97 -8.89
CA ASP A 69 4.26 3.42 -10.18
C ASP A 69 4.75 1.97 -10.32
N TRP A 70 6.01 1.70 -9.97
CA TRP A 70 6.56 0.34 -9.97
C TRP A 70 5.86 -0.60 -8.97
N ALA A 71 5.53 -0.09 -7.78
CA ALA A 71 4.80 -0.85 -6.77
C ALA A 71 3.39 -1.22 -7.25
N VAL A 72 2.67 -0.30 -7.90
CA VAL A 72 1.32 -0.56 -8.43
C VAL A 72 1.36 -1.60 -9.56
N GLU A 73 2.37 -1.54 -10.44
CA GLU A 73 2.56 -2.54 -11.49
C GLU A 73 2.75 -3.95 -10.94
N ARG A 74 3.53 -4.09 -9.85
CA ARG A 74 3.87 -5.39 -9.26
C ARG A 74 2.86 -5.88 -8.22
N PHE A 75 2.20 -4.95 -7.53
CA PHE A 75 1.27 -5.20 -6.45
C PHE A 75 0.00 -4.37 -6.67
N ALA A 76 -0.91 -4.82 -7.53
CA ALA A 76 -2.11 -4.07 -7.90
C ALA A 76 -2.97 -3.59 -6.71
N TRP A 77 -2.93 -4.29 -5.57
CA TRP A 77 -3.65 -3.91 -4.35
C TRP A 77 -3.09 -2.63 -3.70
N VAL A 78 -1.86 -2.21 -4.02
CA VAL A 78 -1.26 -0.95 -3.55
C VAL A 78 -2.04 0.25 -4.03
N ALA A 79 -2.74 0.17 -5.17
CA ALA A 79 -3.60 1.25 -5.63
C ALA A 79 -4.79 1.53 -4.69
N VAL A 80 -5.11 0.61 -3.77
CA VAL A 80 -6.25 0.70 -2.84
C VAL A 80 -5.84 1.32 -1.49
N ILE A 81 -4.54 1.39 -1.18
CA ILE A 81 -4.05 1.99 0.06
C ILE A 81 -3.88 3.50 -0.07
N PRO A 82 -4.03 4.27 1.03
CA PRO A 82 -3.74 5.70 1.00
C PRO A 82 -2.27 5.95 0.63
N PHE A 83 -2.02 6.91 -0.26
CA PHE A 83 -0.67 7.26 -0.70
C PHE A 83 0.25 7.64 0.46
N GLY A 84 -0.27 8.31 1.50
CA GLY A 84 0.52 8.65 2.70
C GLY A 84 1.05 7.40 3.43
N THR A 85 0.23 6.36 3.53
CA THR A 85 0.66 5.07 4.12
C THR A 85 1.74 4.39 3.27
N PHE A 86 1.62 4.46 1.95
CA PHE A 86 2.66 3.97 1.06
C PHE A 86 3.97 4.76 1.22
N ALA A 87 3.88 6.10 1.28
CA ALA A 87 5.04 6.98 1.48
C ALA A 87 5.78 6.67 2.79
N GLU A 88 5.04 6.40 3.88
CA GLU A 88 5.64 5.95 5.14
C GLU A 88 6.45 4.65 4.98
N TRP A 89 5.94 3.67 4.22
CA TRP A 89 6.68 2.43 3.96
C TRP A 89 7.93 2.65 3.11
N VAL A 90 7.86 3.58 2.15
CA VAL A 90 9.02 4.00 1.35
C VAL A 90 10.06 4.69 2.24
N ASP A 91 9.63 5.54 3.17
CA ASP A 91 10.53 6.21 4.12
C ASP A 91 11.23 5.21 5.06
N GLU A 92 10.51 4.19 5.55
CA GLU A 92 11.09 3.08 6.31
C GLU A 92 12.17 2.35 5.49
N ALA A 93 11.87 2.01 4.23
CA ALA A 93 12.81 1.35 3.33
C ALA A 93 14.03 2.24 3.00
N LEU A 94 13.83 3.54 2.81
CA LEU A 94 14.90 4.52 2.59
C LEU A 94 15.83 4.63 3.80
N GLN A 95 15.30 4.58 5.02
CA GLN A 95 16.11 4.57 6.23
C GLN A 95 16.99 3.31 6.28
N GLU A 96 16.44 2.15 5.93
CA GLU A 96 17.19 0.90 5.91
C GLU A 96 18.27 0.89 4.82
N MET A 97 17.96 1.36 3.61
CA MET A 97 18.94 1.55 2.54
C MET A 97 20.11 2.43 3.00
N LYS A 98 19.83 3.55 3.69
CA LYS A 98 20.87 4.44 4.23
C LYS A 98 21.77 3.74 5.26
N LYS A 99 21.23 2.86 6.11
CA LYS A 99 22.04 2.04 7.01
C LYS A 99 22.94 1.09 6.25
N GLN A 100 22.42 0.42 5.21
CA GLN A 100 23.21 -0.48 4.38
C GLN A 100 24.34 0.26 3.65
N LEU A 101 24.08 1.46 3.15
CA LEU A 101 25.10 2.31 2.52
C LEU A 101 26.21 2.74 3.49
N ALA A 102 25.90 2.92 4.77
CA ALA A 102 26.89 3.27 5.77
C ALA A 102 27.82 2.10 6.14
N ILE A 103 27.37 0.86 5.96
CA ILE A 103 28.07 -0.35 6.42
C ILE A 103 28.70 -1.12 5.24
N ASN A 104 28.11 -1.05 4.05
CA ASN A 104 28.48 -1.87 2.89
C ASN A 104 28.92 -1.00 1.71
N ALA A 105 30.24 -0.92 1.50
CA ALA A 105 30.83 -0.17 0.39
C ALA A 105 30.40 -0.68 -0.99
N SER A 106 30.07 -1.96 -1.15
CA SER A 106 29.60 -2.53 -2.42
C SER A 106 28.22 -2.02 -2.80
N VAL A 107 27.34 -1.78 -1.82
CA VAL A 107 26.00 -1.20 -2.08
C VAL A 107 26.16 0.25 -2.54
N LYS A 108 27.11 0.98 -1.96
CA LYS A 108 27.43 2.35 -2.40
C LYS A 108 27.93 2.36 -3.85
N ALA A 109 28.88 1.50 -4.18
CA ALA A 109 29.39 1.36 -5.54
C ALA A 109 28.28 1.01 -6.55
N TYR A 110 27.34 0.14 -6.16
CA TYR A 110 26.21 -0.23 -7.02
C TYR A 110 25.30 0.95 -7.40
N ILE A 111 25.10 1.92 -6.48
CA ILE A 111 24.29 3.12 -6.75
C ILE A 111 25.06 4.14 -7.60
N GLU A 112 26.39 4.20 -7.46
CA GLU A 112 27.26 5.15 -8.16
C GLU A 112 27.66 4.71 -9.58
N GLU A 113 27.47 3.42 -9.93
CA GLU A 113 27.70 2.83 -11.25
C GLU A 113 26.57 3.12 -12.26
#